data_AF-A0A1H1DSI3-F1
#
_entry.id   AF-A0A1H1DSI3-F1
#
_cell.length_a   1.000
_cell.length_b   1.000
_cell.length_c   1.000
_cell.angle_alpha   90.00
_cell.angle_beta   90.00
_cell.angle_gamma   90.00
#
_symmetry.space_group_name_H-M   'P 1'
#
loop_
_entity.id
_entity.type
_entity.pdbx_description
1 polymer ?
#
loop_
_entity_poly.entity_id
_entity_poly.type
_entity_poly.pdbx_seq_one_letter_code
_entity_poly.pdbx_strand_id
1 'polypeptide(L)'
;MSDFVPQKKLDILDQTFEQLAQQESVCLGHRTKKDRIWKTGNYGWLFKRLVKFMDAVLYSKLMPFHIEQTGKRKKVTDASHLASFYRQCHQFMDLYWKGQAYSPDFELFFECFRKHPKIGYCLFQGSRWNLEEGLCEAEVFNDFVTYLRREAIAGNVKKKIADWKAVLKDEKKSIRKYVIELARMYSKVLAVRVDMGYLTVIALYISP
;
A
#
# COMPACT_ATOMS: atom_id res chain seq x y z
N MET A 1 13.98 42.70 -8.43
CA MET A 1 15.26 42.41 -7.76
C MET A 1 15.41 40.89 -7.73
N SER A 2 16.56 40.37 -8.17
CA SER A 2 16.81 38.93 -8.29
C SER A 2 17.14 38.39 -6.90
N ASP A 3 16.18 37.73 -6.27
CA ASP A 3 16.33 37.15 -4.94
C ASP A 3 17.14 35.85 -5.04
N PHE A 4 18.46 35.99 -4.93
CA PHE A 4 19.39 34.88 -4.80
C PHE A 4 19.13 34.17 -3.47
N VAL A 5 18.51 32.99 -3.52
CA VAL A 5 18.50 32.09 -2.35
C VAL A 5 19.93 31.57 -2.18
N PRO A 6 20.56 31.71 -1.01
CA PRO A 6 21.85 31.09 -0.79
C PRO A 6 21.72 29.58 -1.00
N GLN A 7 22.50 29.01 -1.92
CA GLN A 7 22.47 27.58 -2.29
C GLN A 7 22.44 26.67 -1.05
N LYS A 8 23.20 27.06 -0.02
CA LYS A 8 23.28 26.43 1.30
C LYS A 8 21.92 26.22 2.00
N LYS A 9 20.96 27.14 1.86
CA LYS A 9 19.60 27.00 2.45
C LYS A 9 18.74 26.00 1.68
N LEU A 10 18.89 25.93 0.36
CA LEU A 10 18.22 24.93 -0.49
C LEU A 10 18.77 23.53 -0.19
N ASP A 11 20.09 23.41 -0.06
CA ASP A 11 20.76 22.14 0.24
C ASP A 11 20.37 21.59 1.62
N ILE A 12 20.21 22.46 2.63
CA ILE A 12 19.70 22.07 3.97
C ILE A 12 18.25 21.58 3.88
N LEU A 13 17.39 22.26 3.11
CA LEU A 13 16.00 21.81 2.92
C LEU A 13 15.95 20.45 2.23
N ASP A 14 16.77 20.24 1.20
CA ASP A 14 16.81 18.99 0.44
C ASP A 14 17.36 17.83 1.28
N GLN A 15 18.42 18.07 2.07
CA GLN A 15 18.89 17.13 3.08
C GLN A 15 17.82 16.84 4.15
N THR A 16 17.03 17.84 4.56
CA THR A 16 15.94 17.64 5.52
C THR A 16 14.82 16.80 4.93
N PHE A 17 14.46 17.03 3.65
CA PHE A 17 13.48 16.18 2.95
C PHE A 17 13.98 14.75 2.77
N GLU A 18 15.28 14.55 2.49
CA GLU A 18 15.89 13.22 2.44
C GLU A 18 15.93 12.55 3.81
N GLN A 19 16.24 13.29 4.88
CA GLN A 19 16.23 12.78 6.25
C GLN A 19 14.82 12.39 6.69
N LEU A 20 13.79 13.20 6.36
CA LEU A 20 12.39 12.86 6.63
C LEU A 20 11.96 11.60 5.86
N ALA A 21 12.43 11.44 4.61
CA ALA A 21 12.20 10.23 3.83
C ALA A 21 12.94 9.00 4.41
N GLN A 22 14.14 9.18 4.98
CA GLN A 22 14.88 8.12 5.68
C GLN A 22 14.27 7.78 7.05
N GLN A 23 13.68 8.75 7.75
CA GLN A 23 13.04 8.56 9.06
C GLN A 23 11.77 7.69 8.98
N GLU A 24 11.19 7.49 7.79
CA GLU A 24 10.17 6.46 7.53
C GLU A 24 10.64 5.03 7.89
N SER A 25 11.95 4.79 8.05
CA SER A 25 12.54 3.46 8.26
C SER A 25 12.90 3.07 9.71
N VAL A 26 12.85 3.98 10.71
CA VAL A 26 13.62 3.77 11.97
C VAL A 26 12.81 3.59 13.28
N CYS A 27 11.53 3.93 13.39
CA CYS A 27 10.90 4.00 14.73
C CYS A 27 9.99 2.80 15.09
N LEU A 28 10.53 1.73 15.72
CA LEU A 28 9.77 0.55 16.20
C LEU A 28 10.22 0.05 17.60
N GLY A 29 9.34 0.16 18.61
CA GLY A 29 9.45 -0.43 19.98
C GLY A 29 8.80 0.48 21.04
N HIS A 30 7.97 0.12 22.03
CA HIS A 30 7.88 -1.00 22.99
C HIS A 30 6.42 -1.21 23.49
N ARG A 31 6.14 -2.34 24.17
CA ARG A 31 4.83 -3.00 24.35
C ARG A 31 4.22 -2.73 25.74
N THR A 32 2.93 -2.39 25.84
CA THR A 32 2.09 -2.66 27.03
C THR A 32 0.62 -2.91 26.64
N LYS A 33 -0.03 -3.81 27.41
CA LYS A 33 -1.41 -4.28 27.27
C LYS A 33 -2.40 -3.22 27.81
N LYS A 34 -3.03 -2.44 26.94
CA LYS A 34 -4.38 -1.83 27.07
C LYS A 34 -4.43 -0.71 26.02
N ASP A 35 -5.52 -0.69 25.24
CA ASP A 35 -5.70 0.00 23.97
C ASP A 35 -4.90 -0.59 22.81
N ARG A 36 -5.54 -0.80 21.65
CA ARG A 36 -4.87 -1.17 20.39
C ARG A 36 -4.05 0.04 19.92
N ILE A 37 -2.91 0.25 20.56
CA ILE A 37 -1.92 1.26 20.18
C ILE A 37 -1.19 0.68 18.96
N TRP A 38 -1.61 1.11 17.78
CA TRP A 38 -0.94 0.78 16.52
C TRP A 38 0.44 1.42 16.52
N LYS A 39 1.50 0.61 16.41
CA LYS A 39 2.85 1.14 16.22
C LYS A 39 3.10 1.40 14.73
N THR A 40 3.60 2.59 14.44
CA THR A 40 4.14 2.97 13.13
C THR A 40 5.08 1.89 12.61
N GLY A 41 4.80 1.31 11.44
CA GLY A 41 5.62 0.25 10.81
C GLY A 41 5.05 -1.18 10.88
N ASN A 42 4.12 -1.49 11.79
CA ASN A 42 3.56 -2.86 11.92
C ASN A 42 2.84 -3.35 10.66
N TYR A 43 2.30 -2.44 9.86
CA TYR A 43 1.65 -2.73 8.59
C TYR A 43 2.47 -2.30 7.37
N GLY A 44 3.66 -1.72 7.55
CA GLY A 44 4.50 -1.26 6.43
C GLY A 44 4.92 -2.40 5.51
N TRP A 45 5.21 -3.57 6.07
CA TRP A 45 5.50 -4.78 5.29
C TRP A 45 4.25 -5.30 4.57
N LEU A 46 3.07 -5.26 5.20
CA LEU A 46 1.82 -5.74 4.64
C LEU A 46 1.34 -4.84 3.50
N PHE A 47 1.47 -3.52 3.68
CA PHE A 47 1.25 -2.51 2.65
C PHE A 47 2.16 -2.77 1.44
N LYS A 48 3.48 -2.88 1.64
CA LYS A 48 4.43 -3.20 0.55
C LYS A 48 4.07 -4.50 -0.14
N ARG A 49 3.55 -5.48 0.60
CA ARG A 49 3.15 -6.77 0.06
C ARG A 49 1.86 -6.69 -0.76
N LEU A 50 0.87 -5.89 -0.34
CA LEU A 50 -0.33 -5.59 -1.13
C LEU A 50 0.03 -4.84 -2.41
N VAL A 51 0.92 -3.85 -2.36
CA VAL A 51 1.43 -3.17 -3.57
C VAL A 51 2.01 -4.18 -4.56
N LYS A 52 2.88 -5.09 -4.09
CA LYS A 52 3.47 -6.13 -4.96
C LYS A 52 2.43 -7.09 -5.52
N PHE A 53 1.43 -7.47 -4.72
CA PHE A 53 0.33 -8.31 -5.17
C PHE A 53 -0.48 -7.60 -6.28
N MET A 54 -0.87 -6.35 -6.06
CA MET A 54 -1.64 -5.59 -7.04
C MET A 54 -0.85 -5.29 -8.31
N ASP A 55 0.44 -5.00 -8.22
CA ASP A 55 1.30 -4.88 -9.41
C ASP A 55 1.32 -6.19 -10.21
N ALA A 56 1.50 -7.32 -9.54
CA ALA A 56 1.48 -8.63 -10.20
C ALA A 56 0.10 -8.95 -10.83
N VAL A 57 -0.99 -8.59 -10.16
CA VAL A 57 -2.36 -8.74 -10.70
C VAL A 57 -2.57 -7.87 -11.94
N LEU A 58 -2.17 -6.60 -11.89
CA LEU A 58 -2.45 -5.61 -12.95
C LEU A 58 -1.53 -5.77 -14.17
N TYR A 59 -0.26 -6.13 -13.98
CA TYR A 59 0.73 -6.10 -15.04
C TYR A 59 1.16 -7.49 -15.54
N SER A 60 0.84 -8.57 -14.80
CA SER A 60 1.09 -9.94 -15.27
C SER A 60 -0.17 -10.59 -15.82
N LYS A 61 0.00 -11.56 -16.72
CA LYS A 61 -1.07 -12.48 -17.16
C LYS A 61 -1.00 -13.83 -16.43
N LEU A 62 0.03 -14.08 -15.63
CA LEU A 62 0.23 -15.36 -14.96
C LEU A 62 -0.89 -15.65 -13.96
N MET A 63 -1.25 -16.92 -13.83
CA MET A 63 -2.16 -17.40 -12.79
C MET A 63 -1.38 -17.77 -11.52
N PRO A 64 -1.98 -17.63 -10.32
CA PRO A 64 -1.36 -18.09 -9.09
C PRO A 64 -1.06 -19.59 -9.10
N PHE A 65 -2.08 -20.41 -9.35
CA PHE A 65 -1.99 -21.86 -9.27
C PHE A 65 -2.30 -22.54 -10.60
N HIS A 66 -1.65 -23.67 -10.85
CA HIS A 66 -2.04 -24.65 -11.86
C HIS A 66 -2.70 -25.84 -11.15
N ILE A 67 -3.83 -26.28 -11.70
CA ILE A 67 -4.72 -27.25 -11.03
C ILE A 67 -5.02 -28.36 -12.03
N GLU A 68 -4.54 -29.56 -11.71
CA GLU A 68 -4.77 -30.76 -12.50
C GLU A 68 -5.75 -31.66 -11.76
N GLN A 69 -6.80 -32.11 -12.44
CA GLN A 69 -7.76 -33.05 -11.89
C GLN A 69 -7.53 -34.43 -12.50
N THR A 70 -7.24 -35.42 -11.65
CA THR A 70 -7.11 -36.83 -12.04
C THR A 70 -8.16 -37.63 -11.27
N GLY A 71 -9.29 -37.90 -11.93
CA GLY A 71 -10.47 -38.51 -11.30
C GLY A 71 -11.00 -37.64 -10.16
N LYS A 72 -11.06 -38.19 -8.95
CA LYS A 72 -11.51 -37.48 -7.73
C LYS A 72 -10.40 -36.69 -7.01
N ARG A 73 -9.13 -36.83 -7.42
CA ARG A 73 -8.00 -36.15 -6.77
C ARG A 73 -7.61 -34.90 -7.57
N LYS A 74 -7.45 -33.78 -6.86
CA LYS A 74 -6.89 -32.55 -7.42
C LYS A 74 -5.45 -32.37 -6.99
N LYS A 75 -4.57 -32.11 -7.96
CA LYS A 75 -3.18 -31.71 -7.74
C LYS A 75 -3.08 -30.22 -8.00
N VAL A 76 -2.76 -29.48 -6.95
CA VAL A 76 -2.48 -28.04 -7.01
C VAL A 76 -0.98 -27.83 -6.97
N THR A 77 -0.48 -26.99 -7.88
CA THR A 77 0.92 -26.56 -7.97
C THR A 77 1.00 -25.05 -8.12
N ASP A 78 2.01 -24.43 -7.53
CA ASP A 78 2.27 -23.00 -7.68
C ASP A 78 2.72 -22.73 -9.12
N ALA A 79 1.95 -21.94 -9.86
CA ALA A 79 2.24 -21.62 -11.26
C ALA A 79 3.05 -20.32 -11.41
N SER A 80 2.98 -19.43 -10.42
CA SER A 80 3.76 -18.19 -10.42
C SER A 80 3.93 -17.63 -9.02
N HIS A 81 4.75 -16.57 -8.91
CA HIS A 81 4.94 -15.85 -7.64
C HIS A 81 3.64 -15.27 -7.05
N LEU A 82 2.55 -15.17 -7.83
CA LEU A 82 1.24 -14.79 -7.32
C LEU A 82 0.71 -15.77 -6.24
N ALA A 83 1.05 -17.06 -6.35
CA ALA A 83 0.71 -18.07 -5.33
C ALA A 83 1.26 -17.69 -3.94
N SER A 84 2.41 -17.01 -3.88
CA SER A 84 3.06 -16.65 -2.61
C SER A 84 2.27 -15.63 -1.78
N PHE A 85 1.29 -14.94 -2.38
CA PHE A 85 0.42 -13.98 -1.69
C PHE A 85 -0.83 -14.62 -1.10
N TYR A 86 -1.18 -15.84 -1.53
CA TYR A 86 -2.42 -16.52 -1.13
C TYR A 86 -2.59 -16.54 0.40
N ARG A 87 -1.58 -16.98 1.15
CA ARG A 87 -1.65 -17.09 2.62
C ARG A 87 -1.92 -15.76 3.34
N GLN A 88 -1.51 -14.63 2.76
CA GLN A 88 -1.74 -13.30 3.34
C GLN A 88 -2.91 -12.55 2.71
N CYS A 89 -3.64 -13.15 1.77
CA CYS A 89 -4.68 -12.42 1.05
C CYS A 89 -5.75 -11.85 2.00
N HIS A 90 -6.18 -12.62 3.00
CA HIS A 90 -7.12 -12.11 4.02
C HIS A 90 -6.52 -10.99 4.87
N GLN A 91 -5.22 -11.05 5.17
CA GLN A 91 -4.54 -10.07 6.02
C GLN A 91 -4.53 -8.69 5.37
N PHE A 92 -4.55 -8.61 4.03
CA PHE A 92 -4.65 -7.32 3.34
C PHE A 92 -5.90 -6.53 3.75
N MET A 93 -6.99 -7.18 4.16
CA MET A 93 -8.19 -6.50 4.67
C MET A 93 -7.96 -5.77 5.99
N ASP A 94 -6.90 -6.09 6.74
CA ASP A 94 -6.53 -5.31 7.94
C ASP A 94 -6.07 -3.88 7.58
N LEU A 95 -5.72 -3.62 6.31
CA LEU A 95 -5.38 -2.29 5.81
C LEU A 95 -6.62 -1.44 5.47
N TYR A 96 -7.81 -2.05 5.46
CA TYR A 96 -9.05 -1.36 5.15
C TYR A 96 -9.59 -0.61 6.37
N TRP A 97 -9.99 0.64 6.14
CA TRP A 97 -10.56 1.55 7.10
C TRP A 97 -11.69 2.33 6.43
N LYS A 98 -12.86 2.32 7.07
CA LYS A 98 -14.05 2.97 6.52
C LYS A 98 -13.84 4.49 6.45
N GLY A 99 -14.16 5.08 5.31
CA GLY A 99 -14.11 6.53 5.10
C GLY A 99 -12.73 7.10 4.76
N GLN A 100 -11.72 6.24 4.56
CA GLN A 100 -10.42 6.66 4.04
C GLN A 100 -10.41 6.61 2.51
N ALA A 101 -9.67 7.54 1.91
CA ALA A 101 -9.37 7.52 0.48
C ALA A 101 -8.16 6.60 0.24
N TYR A 102 -8.25 5.76 -0.80
CA TYR A 102 -7.22 4.82 -1.18
C TYR A 102 -6.68 5.13 -2.58
N SER A 103 -5.49 4.63 -2.88
CA SER A 103 -5.05 4.57 -4.27
C SER A 103 -5.98 3.65 -5.07
N PRO A 104 -6.15 3.87 -6.39
CA PRO A 104 -7.16 3.15 -7.17
C PRO A 104 -7.00 1.63 -7.19
N ASP A 105 -5.78 1.11 -7.07
CA ASP A 105 -5.49 -0.32 -6.94
C ASP A 105 -5.91 -0.91 -5.59
N PHE A 106 -5.72 -0.17 -4.50
CA PHE A 106 -6.13 -0.61 -3.17
C PHE A 106 -7.64 -0.59 -3.03
N GLU A 107 -8.29 0.45 -3.54
CA GLU A 107 -9.75 0.53 -3.58
C GLU A 107 -10.34 -0.64 -4.38
N LEU A 108 -9.77 -0.93 -5.56
CA LEU A 108 -10.13 -2.10 -6.36
C LEU A 108 -10.04 -3.39 -5.53
N PHE A 109 -8.91 -3.61 -4.85
CA PHE A 109 -8.71 -4.81 -4.03
C PHE A 109 -9.79 -4.96 -2.96
N PHE A 110 -10.01 -3.92 -2.14
CA PHE A 110 -10.95 -3.98 -1.03
C PHE A 110 -12.40 -4.16 -1.49
N GLU A 111 -12.80 -3.48 -2.56
CA GLU A 111 -14.12 -3.63 -3.16
C GLU A 111 -14.32 -5.04 -3.73
N CYS A 112 -13.35 -5.55 -4.49
CA CYS A 112 -13.44 -6.87 -5.08
C CYS A 112 -13.44 -7.96 -4.01
N PHE A 113 -12.61 -7.84 -2.97
CA PHE A 113 -12.56 -8.82 -1.88
C PHE A 113 -13.91 -8.90 -1.15
N ARG A 114 -14.55 -7.76 -0.90
CA ARG A 114 -15.88 -7.72 -0.26
C ARG A 114 -17.01 -8.25 -1.15
N LYS A 115 -16.92 -8.05 -2.47
CA LYS A 115 -17.97 -8.45 -3.43
C LYS A 115 -17.82 -9.88 -3.93
N HIS A 116 -16.62 -10.44 -3.89
CA HIS A 116 -16.36 -11.75 -4.46
C HIS A 116 -17.05 -12.85 -3.64
N PRO A 117 -17.85 -13.73 -4.27
CA PRO A 117 -18.80 -14.59 -3.58
C PRO A 117 -18.12 -15.61 -2.66
N LYS A 118 -16.91 -16.07 -2.99
CA LYS A 118 -16.26 -17.20 -2.29
C LYS A 118 -14.98 -16.88 -1.53
N ILE A 119 -14.36 -15.72 -1.78
CA ILE A 119 -13.00 -15.45 -1.28
C ILE A 119 -12.99 -15.21 0.23
N GLY A 120 -14.07 -14.62 0.77
CA GLY A 120 -14.24 -14.37 2.19
C GLY A 120 -14.45 -15.64 3.03
N TYR A 121 -14.77 -16.77 2.39
CA TYR A 121 -14.93 -18.06 3.07
C TYR A 121 -13.66 -18.92 3.07
N CYS A 122 -12.61 -18.50 2.34
CA CYS A 122 -11.33 -19.20 2.35
C CYS A 122 -10.65 -19.05 3.72
N LEU A 123 -10.04 -20.14 4.20
CA LEU A 123 -9.24 -20.16 5.43
C LEU A 123 -7.80 -19.70 5.19
N PHE A 124 -7.34 -19.73 3.94
CA PHE A 124 -5.97 -19.35 3.53
C PHE A 124 -4.86 -20.18 4.21
N GLN A 125 -5.19 -21.37 4.72
CA GLN A 125 -4.24 -22.26 5.39
C GLN A 125 -3.54 -23.22 4.41
N GLY A 126 -4.24 -23.63 3.35
CA GLY A 126 -3.66 -24.48 2.31
C GLY A 126 -4.45 -24.43 1.01
N SER A 127 -3.75 -24.28 -0.11
CA SER A 127 -4.35 -24.11 -1.44
C SER A 127 -5.18 -25.31 -1.92
N ARG A 128 -4.97 -26.50 -1.34
CA ARG A 128 -5.75 -27.72 -1.63
C ARG A 128 -6.96 -27.93 -0.73
N TRP A 129 -7.21 -27.03 0.23
CA TRP A 129 -8.33 -27.16 1.13
C TRP A 129 -9.63 -27.05 0.34
N ASN A 130 -10.54 -27.98 0.60
CA ASN A 130 -11.84 -27.99 -0.06
C ASN A 130 -12.75 -27.01 0.66
N LEU A 131 -13.33 -26.09 -0.09
CA LEU A 131 -14.34 -25.16 0.40
C LEU A 131 -15.72 -25.81 0.30
N GLU A 132 -16.00 -26.43 -0.85
CA GLU A 132 -17.23 -27.15 -1.18
C GLU A 132 -16.87 -28.43 -1.95
N GLU A 133 -17.86 -29.31 -2.18
CA GLU A 133 -17.62 -30.56 -2.90
C GLU A 133 -17.03 -30.29 -4.29
N GLY A 134 -15.77 -30.71 -4.47
CA GLY A 134 -15.06 -30.52 -5.72
C GLY A 134 -14.58 -29.08 -5.99
N LEU A 135 -14.59 -28.16 -5.04
CA LEU A 135 -14.03 -26.82 -5.17
C LEU A 135 -12.95 -26.57 -4.09
N CYS A 136 -11.71 -26.31 -4.51
CA CYS A 136 -10.62 -26.00 -3.58
C CYS A 136 -10.27 -24.51 -3.55
N GLU A 137 -9.61 -24.07 -2.48
CA GLU A 137 -9.26 -22.66 -2.29
C GLU A 137 -8.33 -22.10 -3.37
N ALA A 138 -7.49 -22.93 -4.00
CA ALA A 138 -6.68 -22.51 -5.15
C ALA A 138 -7.54 -22.07 -6.34
N GLU A 139 -8.67 -22.75 -6.59
CA GLU A 139 -9.61 -22.38 -7.65
C GLU A 139 -10.27 -21.05 -7.32
N VAL A 140 -10.71 -20.88 -6.08
CA VAL A 140 -11.29 -19.63 -5.59
C VAL A 140 -10.30 -18.46 -5.69
N PHE A 141 -9.02 -18.70 -5.39
CA PHE A 141 -8.00 -17.67 -5.50
C PHE A 141 -7.65 -17.31 -6.95
N ASN A 142 -7.60 -18.31 -7.85
CA ASN A 142 -7.44 -18.07 -9.29
C ASN A 142 -8.63 -17.28 -9.87
N ASP A 143 -9.85 -17.63 -9.46
CA ASP A 143 -11.08 -16.93 -9.82
C ASP A 143 -11.04 -15.48 -9.31
N PHE A 144 -10.64 -15.28 -8.06
CA PHE A 144 -10.50 -13.94 -7.46
C PHE A 144 -9.48 -13.06 -8.20
N VAL A 145 -8.33 -13.60 -8.60
CA VAL A 145 -7.34 -12.87 -9.41
C VAL A 145 -7.90 -12.52 -10.80
N THR A 146 -8.68 -13.42 -11.40
CA THR A 146 -9.34 -13.18 -12.67
C THR A 146 -10.41 -12.10 -12.55
N TYR A 147 -11.20 -12.14 -11.47
CA TYR A 147 -12.18 -11.13 -11.11
C TYR A 147 -11.53 -9.75 -10.93
N LEU A 148 -10.45 -9.65 -10.14
CA LEU A 148 -9.68 -8.41 -9.97
C LEU A 148 -9.22 -7.82 -11.31
N ARG A 149 -8.70 -8.66 -12.22
CA ARG A 149 -8.25 -8.21 -13.55
C ARG A 149 -9.40 -7.70 -14.40
N ARG A 150 -10.53 -8.39 -14.38
CA ARG A 150 -11.74 -7.98 -15.12
C ARG A 150 -12.24 -6.63 -14.63
N GLU A 151 -12.38 -6.47 -13.31
CA GLU A 151 -12.82 -5.21 -12.71
C GLU A 151 -11.78 -4.09 -12.89
N ALA A 152 -10.48 -4.41 -12.89
CA ALA A 152 -9.42 -3.43 -13.20
C ALA A 152 -9.54 -2.86 -14.61
N ILE A 153 -9.85 -3.72 -15.60
CA ILE A 153 -10.05 -3.32 -16.99
C ILE A 153 -11.34 -2.48 -17.10
N ALA A 154 -12.46 -2.98 -16.56
CA ALA A 154 -13.73 -2.27 -16.60
C ALA A 154 -13.65 -0.88 -15.92
N GLY A 155 -12.92 -0.79 -14.81
CA GLY A 155 -12.71 0.44 -14.05
C GLY A 155 -11.59 1.35 -14.55
N ASN A 156 -10.90 0.99 -15.64
CA ASN A 156 -9.74 1.70 -16.18
C ASN A 156 -8.67 2.01 -15.10
N VAL A 157 -8.42 1.06 -14.19
CA VAL A 157 -7.62 1.28 -12.98
C VAL A 157 -6.20 1.73 -13.29
N LYS A 158 -5.56 1.21 -14.34
CA LYS A 158 -4.22 1.65 -14.76
C LYS A 158 -4.17 3.14 -15.11
N LYS A 159 -5.18 3.65 -15.81
CA LYS A 159 -5.29 5.07 -16.14
C LYS A 159 -5.47 5.89 -14.86
N LYS A 160 -6.40 5.47 -13.98
CA LYS A 160 -6.62 6.13 -12.68
C LYS A 160 -5.36 6.19 -11.84
N ILE A 161 -4.53 5.13 -11.82
CA ILE A 161 -3.24 5.14 -11.11
C ILE A 161 -2.27 6.14 -11.74
N ALA A 162 -2.21 6.22 -13.07
CA ALA A 162 -1.34 7.17 -13.76
C ALA A 162 -1.76 8.62 -13.46
N ASP A 163 -3.05 8.92 -13.55
CA ASP A 163 -3.63 10.23 -13.22
C ASP A 163 -3.37 10.58 -11.75
N TRP A 164 -3.60 9.63 -10.84
CA TRP A 164 -3.34 9.80 -9.40
C TRP A 164 -1.86 10.10 -9.11
N LYS A 165 -0.93 9.39 -9.75
CA LYS A 165 0.51 9.65 -9.63
C LYS A 165 0.91 11.02 -10.19
N ALA A 166 0.24 11.49 -11.25
CA ALA A 166 0.47 12.82 -11.82
C ALA A 166 0.04 13.91 -10.82
N VAL A 167 -1.17 13.78 -10.24
CA VAL A 167 -1.67 14.69 -9.20
C VAL A 167 -0.71 14.74 -8.01
N LEU A 168 -0.28 13.58 -7.49
CA LEU A 168 0.67 13.53 -6.38
C LEU A 168 2.01 14.22 -6.68
N LYS A 169 2.48 14.15 -7.93
CA LYS A 169 3.71 14.84 -8.35
C LYS A 169 3.54 16.35 -8.31
N ASP A 170 2.39 16.85 -8.75
CA ASP A 170 2.05 18.27 -8.72
C ASP A 170 1.84 18.77 -7.30
N GLU A 171 1.15 17.98 -6.46
CA GLU A 171 1.00 18.27 -5.02
C GLU A 171 2.35 18.32 -4.33
N LYS A 172 3.25 17.36 -4.58
CA LYS A 172 4.62 17.39 -4.05
C LYS A 172 5.36 18.67 -4.44
N LYS A 173 5.22 19.12 -5.69
CA LYS A 173 5.84 20.37 -6.17
C LYS A 173 5.22 21.59 -5.48
N SER A 174 3.90 21.61 -5.32
CA SER A 174 3.17 22.69 -4.65
C SER A 174 3.56 22.80 -3.18
N ILE A 175 3.56 21.68 -2.45
CA ILE A 175 3.98 21.59 -1.05
C ILE A 175 5.43 22.04 -0.90
N ARG A 176 6.34 21.57 -1.76
CA ARG A 176 7.75 22.00 -1.73
C ARG A 176 7.88 23.50 -1.94
N LYS A 177 7.16 24.08 -2.91
CA LYS A 177 7.16 25.52 -3.17
C LYS A 177 6.66 26.30 -1.95
N TYR A 178 5.55 25.85 -1.36
CA TYR A 178 4.96 26.46 -0.17
C TYR A 178 5.91 26.41 1.03
N VAL A 179 6.57 25.27 1.28
CA VAL A 179 7.55 25.12 2.36
C VAL A 179 8.77 26.04 2.14
N ILE A 180 9.25 26.18 0.89
CA ILE A 180 10.33 27.12 0.56
C ILE A 180 9.90 28.56 0.83
N GLU A 181 8.69 28.95 0.44
CA GLU A 181 8.15 30.30 0.70
C GLU A 181 8.02 30.58 2.20
N LEU A 182 7.52 29.62 2.98
CA LEU A 182 7.48 29.72 4.45
C LEU A 182 8.89 29.91 5.05
N ALA A 183 9.88 29.14 4.58
CA ALA A 183 11.26 29.26 5.04
C ALA A 183 11.95 30.58 4.65
N ARG A 184 11.41 31.30 3.65
CA ARG A 184 11.86 32.66 3.30
C ARG A 184 11.24 33.72 4.20
N MET A 185 9.95 33.58 4.52
CA MET A 185 9.22 34.56 5.32
C MET A 185 9.54 34.47 6.81
N TYR A 186 9.76 33.26 7.32
CA TYR A 186 10.01 33.01 8.74
C TYR A 186 11.43 32.52 8.96
N SER A 187 12.11 33.05 9.99
CA SER A 187 13.44 32.60 10.40
C SER A 187 13.44 31.18 10.97
N LYS A 188 12.26 30.65 11.33
CA LYS A 188 12.04 29.31 11.90
C LYS A 188 10.77 28.70 11.33
N VAL A 189 10.85 27.47 10.83
CA VAL A 189 9.69 26.68 10.36
C VAL A 189 9.63 25.41 11.17
N LEU A 190 8.52 25.18 11.86
CA LEU A 190 8.29 23.97 12.65
C LEU A 190 7.63 22.90 11.77
N ALA A 191 8.31 21.77 11.52
CA ALA A 191 7.71 20.66 10.81
C ALA A 191 6.91 19.79 11.80
N VAL A 192 5.60 19.98 11.82
CA VAL A 192 4.71 19.12 12.62
C VAL A 192 4.25 17.96 11.75
N ARG A 193 4.64 16.75 12.14
CA ARG A 193 4.10 15.53 11.55
C ARG A 193 2.79 15.20 12.27
N VAL A 194 1.69 15.34 11.56
CA VAL A 194 0.37 14.92 12.02
C VAL A 194 0.13 13.52 11.46
N ASP A 195 0.57 12.50 12.19
CA ASP A 195 0.11 11.14 11.94
C ASP A 195 -1.30 11.02 12.53
N MET A 196 -2.27 10.51 11.77
CA MET A 196 -3.65 10.29 12.25
C MET A 196 -3.68 9.26 13.40
N GLY A 197 -3.31 9.71 14.61
CA GLY A 197 -3.22 8.94 15.84
C GLY A 197 -2.21 9.48 16.86
N TYR A 198 -1.15 10.18 16.45
CA TYR A 198 -0.17 10.79 17.37
C TYR A 198 0.45 12.06 16.78
N LEU A 199 0.40 13.16 17.52
CA LEU A 199 1.17 14.37 17.22
C LEU A 199 2.64 14.11 17.55
N THR A 200 3.50 14.04 16.54
CA THR A 200 4.94 14.12 16.75
C THR A 200 5.41 15.47 16.25
N VAL A 201 5.70 16.38 17.18
CA VAL A 201 6.23 17.71 16.89
C VAL A 201 7.74 17.61 16.77
N ILE A 202 8.29 17.90 15.59
CA ILE A 202 9.74 18.06 15.40
C ILE A 202 10.00 19.55 15.18
N ALA A 203 10.74 20.14 16.12
CA ALA A 203 11.21 21.51 15.97
C ALA A 203 12.47 21.56 15.12
N LEU A 204 12.38 22.17 13.94
CA LEU A 204 13.56 22.44 13.11
C LEU A 204 14.14 23.79 13.51
N TYR A 205 15.32 23.74 14.12
CA TYR A 205 16.16 24.92 14.33
C TYR A 205 17.07 25.08 13.12
N ILE A 206 16.76 26.05 12.26
CA ILE A 206 17.74 26.56 11.29
C ILE A 206 18.48 27.68 12.01
N SER A 207 19.67 27.38 12.55
CA SER A 207 20.55 28.42 13.09
C SER A 207 21.09 29.31 11.97
N PRO A 208 21.36 30.61 12.26
CA PRO A 208 21.82 31.60 11.28
C PRO A 208 23.17 31.24 10.64
#